data_AF-A0A0S7EM05-F1
#
_entry.id   AF-A0A0S7EM05-F1
#
_cell.length_a   1.000
_cell.length_b   1.000
_cell.length_c   1.000
_cell.angle_alpha   90.00
_cell.angle_beta   90.00
_cell.angle_gamma   90.00
#
_symmetry.space_group_name_H-M   'P 1'
#
loop_
_entity.id
_entity.type
_entity.pdbx_description
1 polymer ?
#
loop_
_entity_poly.entity_id
_entity_poly.type
_entity_poly.pdbx_seq_one_letter_code
_entity_poly.pdbx_strand_id
1 'polypeptide(L)'
;MELLSQVPQQFVVAASCPWMGAWLCLMMQASHIPIDLNMLLEVKARSKDKTGAKARLGNNQVKETVQQYIAGAETVADDPLTRDYVVVRARLMAARLLGALCRCICDPQLNSASQEIRPAESLGQLLLFHLNSKSALQRIAVALVLCEWAAQQKDCQMVSSMVQPRLLAVLTEQLYYDEIAIPFTRMQNECKQLISLLAEVQIDLQDRLNSSVFTIDQANELVTTIFTETTAGLNVKSKQWLALESKRQQAQSTVMETNTEWQQLHLRVHMFTACAAINLEVLPDKLNPLVRPLMETVKKEENTLIQSYAASFIANLLRQCAVRSPCPNPKIIKNLCASACMDPSATPSSVCPVPTAQEQAKGGGLERDGMHHIVNKTQGIITLYRHQRAAFAITSKRGPTPKAPKAPVTELPPGSMISSDNDESKKQFLVQRRGAEFALTTIARHFGADLNRSLPYLWENTVGPLKAVAKENLCIDRQAQLDRGDAAAQELVNSLQVLELMAGAMAAELRPLLLEHLPHLFTCLQHPYTAVRHMAARCVGVLSKIATLETMNSFLESVLHWLAAIDDCTKQEGAIEALACVM
;
A
#
# COMPACT_ATOMS: atom_id res chain seq x y z
N MET A 1 16.24 -15.03 18.37
CA MET A 1 15.69 -16.40 18.22
C MET A 1 16.65 -17.45 18.76
N GLU A 2 17.92 -17.45 18.36
CA GLU A 2 18.92 -18.41 18.82
C GLU A 2 19.07 -18.50 20.35
N LEU A 3 18.99 -17.35 21.05
CA LEU A 3 19.03 -17.33 22.52
C LEU A 3 17.85 -18.08 23.17
N LEU A 4 16.65 -18.03 22.58
CA LEU A 4 15.49 -18.76 23.09
C LEU A 4 15.61 -20.28 22.89
N SER A 5 16.35 -20.73 21.86
CA SER A 5 16.57 -22.16 21.62
C SER A 5 17.63 -22.79 22.53
N GLN A 6 18.48 -22.00 23.17
CA GLN A 6 19.60 -22.48 23.98
C GLN A 6 19.29 -22.49 25.49
N VAL A 7 18.22 -21.83 25.93
CA VAL A 7 17.89 -21.65 27.35
C VAL A 7 16.64 -22.46 27.70
N PRO A 8 16.61 -23.19 28.84
CA PRO A 8 15.41 -23.89 29.27
C PRO A 8 14.23 -22.93 29.42
N GLN A 9 13.11 -23.26 28.79
CA GLN A 9 11.97 -22.35 28.63
C GLN A 9 11.42 -21.84 29.97
N GLN A 10 11.45 -22.65 31.02
CA GLN A 10 11.04 -22.26 32.37
C GLN A 10 11.75 -21.00 32.88
N PHE A 11 13.06 -20.86 32.60
CA PHE A 11 13.84 -19.70 33.06
C PHE A 11 13.56 -18.47 32.21
N VAL A 12 13.34 -18.68 30.91
CA VAL A 12 12.92 -17.61 30.00
C VAL A 12 11.60 -17.03 30.50
N VAL A 13 10.58 -17.88 30.66
CA VAL A 13 9.23 -17.49 31.08
C VAL A 13 9.26 -16.78 32.44
N ALA A 14 9.96 -17.35 33.43
CA ALA A 14 10.08 -16.73 34.75
C ALA A 14 10.75 -15.34 34.72
N ALA A 15 11.78 -15.16 33.89
CA ALA A 15 12.47 -13.88 33.76
C ALA A 15 11.68 -12.85 32.94
N SER A 16 10.88 -13.30 31.97
CA SER A 16 10.23 -12.43 30.98
C SER A 16 8.79 -12.07 31.31
N CYS A 17 8.02 -12.97 31.93
CA CYS A 17 6.59 -12.74 32.21
C CYS A 17 6.31 -11.44 32.98
N PRO A 18 7.11 -11.05 34.00
CA PRO A 18 6.90 -9.78 34.70
C PRO A 18 7.03 -8.55 33.80
N TRP A 19 7.78 -8.65 32.70
CA TRP A 19 8.06 -7.54 31.78
C TRP A 19 7.17 -7.52 30.54
N MET A 20 6.38 -8.58 30.29
CA MET A 20 5.53 -8.70 29.09
C MET A 20 4.60 -7.50 28.93
N GLY A 21 3.93 -7.08 30.01
CA GLY A 21 3.06 -5.90 29.98
C GLY A 21 3.81 -4.61 29.63
N ALA A 22 4.98 -4.39 30.24
CA ALA A 22 5.81 -3.21 29.96
C ALA A 22 6.30 -3.18 28.51
N TRP A 23 6.75 -4.32 27.97
CA TRP A 23 7.20 -4.40 26.58
C TRP A 23 6.06 -4.23 25.57
N LEU A 24 4.86 -4.72 25.88
CA LEU A 24 3.66 -4.42 25.10
C LEU A 24 3.34 -2.92 25.14
N CYS A 25 3.36 -2.27 26.31
CA CYS A 25 3.15 -0.83 26.43
C CYS A 25 4.16 -0.03 25.60
N LEU A 26 5.45 -0.42 25.61
CA LEU A 26 6.49 0.21 24.78
C LEU A 26 6.17 0.10 23.28
N MET A 27 5.64 -1.03 22.83
CA MET A 27 5.24 -1.22 21.43
C MET A 27 3.98 -0.40 21.07
N MET A 28 3.08 -0.22 22.03
CA MET A 28 1.80 0.50 21.90
C MET A 28 1.93 2.02 22.00
N GLN A 29 3.07 2.53 22.49
CA GLN A 29 3.30 3.96 22.68
C GLN A 29 3.04 4.75 21.39
N ALA A 30 2.45 5.94 21.52
CA ALA A 30 2.27 6.84 20.39
C ALA A 30 3.63 7.35 19.91
N SER A 31 3.85 7.39 18.59
CA SER A 31 5.16 7.68 18.02
C SER A 31 5.68 9.08 18.36
N HIS A 32 4.81 10.04 18.61
CA HIS A 32 5.16 11.42 18.94
C HIS A 32 5.39 11.66 20.44
N ILE A 33 5.17 10.65 21.29
CA ILE A 33 5.34 10.77 22.74
C ILE A 33 6.67 10.11 23.13
N PRO A 34 7.51 10.78 23.96
CA PRO A 34 8.73 10.17 24.46
C PRO A 34 8.43 8.93 25.31
N ILE A 35 9.36 7.98 25.29
CA ILE A 35 9.32 6.75 26.08
C ILE A 35 9.55 7.12 27.55
N ASP A 36 8.72 6.58 28.44
CA ASP A 36 8.97 6.64 29.87
C ASP A 36 10.21 5.80 30.20
N LEU A 37 11.26 6.45 30.70
CA LEU A 37 12.53 5.82 31.04
C LEU A 37 12.38 4.75 32.13
N ASN A 38 11.32 4.81 32.95
CA ASN A 38 11.03 3.77 33.95
C ASN A 38 10.63 2.42 33.31
N MET A 39 10.21 2.42 32.04
CA MET A 39 9.92 1.20 31.28
C MET A 39 11.19 0.54 30.74
N LEU A 40 12.34 1.21 30.81
CA LEU A 40 13.60 0.71 30.29
C LEU A 40 14.43 0.07 31.39
N LEU A 41 14.97 -1.11 31.09
CA LEU A 41 15.91 -1.81 31.96
C LEU A 41 17.28 -1.14 31.86
N GLU A 42 17.62 -0.29 32.84
CA GLU A 42 18.98 0.22 32.98
C GLU A 42 19.93 -0.90 33.43
N VAL A 43 20.73 -1.42 32.50
CA VAL A 43 21.89 -2.22 32.86
C VAL A 43 22.94 -1.26 33.42
N LYS A 44 23.01 -1.13 34.75
CA LYS A 44 24.13 -0.46 35.40
C LYS A 44 25.41 -1.19 35.04
N ALA A 45 26.12 -0.69 34.02
CA ALA A 45 27.46 -1.16 33.71
C ALA A 45 28.30 -0.99 34.98
N ARG A 46 28.77 -2.09 35.56
CA ARG A 46 29.78 -2.05 36.63
C ARG A 46 31.08 -1.57 35.99
N SER A 47 31.26 -0.26 35.80
CA SER A 47 32.59 0.29 35.54
C SER A 47 33.39 0.16 36.83
N LYS A 48 34.27 -0.83 36.86
CA LYS A 48 35.28 -0.99 37.91
C LYS A 48 36.48 -0.11 37.53
N ASP A 49 36.31 1.22 37.58
CA ASP A 49 37.46 2.12 37.47
C ASP A 49 38.19 2.16 38.82
N LYS A 50 39.07 1.18 39.01
CA LYS A 50 40.18 1.27 39.95
C LYS A 50 41.35 1.99 39.28
N THR A 51 41.29 3.31 39.20
CA THR A 51 42.50 4.15 39.18
C THR A 51 42.16 5.49 39.78
N GLY A 52 42.76 5.79 40.93
CA GLY A 52 42.59 7.05 41.63
C GLY A 52 43.16 8.21 40.83
N ALA A 53 42.32 9.20 40.55
CA ALA A 53 42.73 10.58 40.33
C ALA A 53 41.59 11.48 40.82
N LYS A 54 41.90 12.34 41.80
CA LYS A 54 40.96 13.37 42.29
C LYS A 54 40.67 14.35 41.15
N ALA A 55 39.55 14.19 40.47
CA ALA A 55 38.99 15.22 39.59
C ALA A 55 38.21 16.24 40.45
N ARG A 56 38.56 17.51 40.26
CA ARG A 56 38.00 18.67 40.95
C ARG A 56 36.49 18.79 40.69
N LEU A 57 35.75 19.12 41.74
CA LEU A 57 34.37 19.62 41.68
C LEU A 57 34.33 20.86 40.77
N GLY A 58 33.71 20.71 39.59
CA GLY A 58 33.54 21.76 38.61
C GLY A 58 32.27 21.53 37.81
N ASN A 59 31.27 22.38 38.08
CA ASN A 59 30.00 22.60 37.40
C ASN A 59 29.01 21.43 37.26
N ASN A 60 27.79 21.70 37.73
CA ASN A 60 26.56 21.01 37.35
C ASN A 60 26.46 20.94 35.82
N GLN A 61 26.98 19.87 35.21
CA GLN A 61 26.47 19.44 33.92
C GLN A 61 25.07 18.91 34.18
N VAL A 62 24.07 19.71 33.83
CA VAL A 62 22.72 19.21 33.61
C VAL A 62 22.88 18.05 32.63
N LYS A 63 22.72 16.82 33.11
CA LYS A 63 22.61 15.66 32.23
C LYS A 63 21.38 15.96 31.38
N GLU A 64 21.57 16.42 30.14
CA GLU A 64 20.48 16.50 29.17
C GLU A 64 19.92 15.08 29.05
N THR A 65 18.78 14.84 29.68
CA THR A 65 18.04 13.60 29.53
C THR A 65 17.53 13.58 28.10
N VAL A 66 18.31 12.95 27.21
CA VAL A 66 17.92 12.74 25.81
C VAL A 66 16.63 11.96 25.82
N GLN A 67 15.55 12.62 25.39
CA GLN A 67 14.24 11.98 25.24
C GLN A 67 14.35 10.88 24.19
N GLN A 68 13.92 9.67 24.52
CA GLN A 68 13.90 8.55 23.59
C GLN A 68 12.51 8.43 23.00
N TYR A 69 12.41 8.15 21.71
CA TYR A 69 11.15 7.94 21.00
C TYR A 69 11.15 6.57 20.34
N ILE A 70 9.96 6.02 20.05
CA ILE A 70 9.89 4.93 19.08
C ILE A 70 10.51 5.43 17.78
N ALA A 71 11.36 4.60 17.18
CA ALA A 71 12.12 4.92 15.97
C ALA A 71 13.24 5.96 16.15
N GLY A 72 13.64 6.30 17.38
CA GLY A 72 14.74 7.22 17.65
C GLY A 72 14.31 8.69 17.69
N ALA A 73 15.10 9.52 18.37
CA ALA A 73 14.82 10.95 18.52
C ALA A 73 15.14 11.73 17.24
N GLU A 74 16.11 11.26 16.48
CA GLU A 74 16.54 11.80 15.19
C GLU A 74 15.41 11.79 14.15
N THR A 75 14.52 10.81 14.21
CA THR A 75 13.43 10.67 13.23
C THR A 75 12.25 11.60 13.52
N VAL A 76 12.26 12.37 14.61
CA VAL A 76 11.17 13.29 14.97
C VAL A 76 11.10 14.46 13.99
N ALA A 77 12.23 14.84 13.41
CA ALA A 77 12.34 15.91 12.42
C ALA A 77 12.15 15.44 10.97
N ASP A 78 12.05 14.13 10.73
CA ASP A 78 11.83 13.57 9.39
C ASP A 78 10.41 13.84 8.88
N ASP A 79 10.20 13.68 7.58
CA ASP A 79 8.86 13.77 7.00
C ASP A 79 7.92 12.67 7.55
N PRO A 80 6.59 12.90 7.59
CA PRO A 80 5.64 11.98 8.21
C PRO A 80 5.66 10.56 7.65
N LEU A 81 5.92 10.39 6.34
CA LEU A 81 5.93 9.07 5.68
C LEU A 81 7.18 8.28 6.05
N THR A 82 8.34 8.94 6.06
CA THR A 82 9.60 8.34 6.52
C THR A 82 9.50 7.95 7.98
N ARG A 83 8.96 8.83 8.84
CA ARG A 83 8.74 8.53 10.25
C ARG A 83 7.81 7.34 10.45
N ASP A 84 6.66 7.31 9.77
CA ASP A 84 5.71 6.18 9.84
C ASP A 84 6.37 4.86 9.40
N TYR A 85 7.19 4.87 8.34
CA TYR A 85 7.95 3.69 7.91
C TYR A 85 8.85 3.13 9.03
N VAL A 86 9.66 3.98 9.67
CA VAL A 86 10.60 3.52 10.72
C VAL A 86 9.87 3.09 11.98
N VAL A 87 8.78 3.78 12.37
CA VAL A 87 7.92 3.40 13.50
C VAL A 87 7.29 2.03 13.26
N VAL A 88 6.72 1.79 12.08
CA VAL A 88 6.14 0.50 11.71
C VAL A 88 7.21 -0.59 11.72
N ARG A 89 8.40 -0.31 11.19
CA ARG A 89 9.54 -1.24 11.23
C ARG A 89 9.89 -1.65 12.67
N ALA A 90 9.94 -0.69 13.59
CA ALA A 90 10.21 -0.95 15.00
C ALA A 90 9.12 -1.82 15.64
N ARG A 91 7.84 -1.51 15.39
CA ARG A 91 6.70 -2.29 15.89
C ARG A 91 6.66 -3.71 15.33
N LEU A 92 6.91 -3.90 14.04
CA LEU A 92 6.99 -5.23 13.44
C LEU A 92 8.12 -6.07 14.05
N MET A 93 9.27 -5.45 14.33
CA MET A 93 10.37 -6.14 15.01
C MET A 93 10.00 -6.50 16.46
N ALA A 94 9.41 -5.56 17.21
CA ALA A 94 8.93 -5.83 18.56
C ALA A 94 7.91 -6.97 18.58
N ALA A 95 6.95 -6.97 17.65
CA ALA A 95 5.96 -8.03 17.50
C ALA A 95 6.59 -9.40 17.25
N ARG A 96 7.61 -9.49 16.39
CA ARG A 96 8.33 -10.74 16.12
C ARG A 96 9.01 -11.29 17.36
N LEU A 97 9.66 -10.42 18.13
CA LEU A 97 10.34 -10.80 19.38
C LEU A 97 9.34 -11.23 20.46
N LEU A 98 8.26 -10.46 20.62
CA LEU A 98 7.20 -10.77 21.59
C LEU A 98 6.42 -12.02 21.19
N GLY A 99 6.13 -12.25 19.91
CA GLY A 99 5.48 -13.46 19.42
C GLY A 99 6.33 -14.71 19.65
N ALA A 100 7.64 -14.62 19.46
CA ALA A 100 8.58 -15.67 19.81
C ALA A 100 8.63 -15.97 21.31
N LEU A 101 8.51 -14.93 22.14
CA LEU A 101 8.40 -15.11 23.58
C LEU A 101 7.06 -15.75 23.98
N CYS A 102 5.96 -15.34 23.35
CA CYS A 102 4.63 -15.93 23.56
C CYS A 102 4.63 -17.44 23.27
N ARG A 103 5.40 -17.90 22.28
CA ARG A 103 5.61 -19.34 22.05
C ARG A 103 6.16 -20.05 23.29
N CYS A 104 7.17 -19.48 23.94
CA CYS A 104 7.76 -20.06 25.15
C CYS A 104 6.75 -20.06 26.32
N ILE A 105 5.97 -18.98 26.46
CA ILE A 105 4.93 -18.85 27.50
C ILE A 105 3.81 -19.88 27.28
N CYS A 106 3.51 -20.20 26.02
CA CYS A 106 2.50 -21.16 25.60
C CYS A 106 3.00 -22.62 25.53
N ASP A 107 4.17 -22.94 26.09
CA ASP A 107 4.67 -24.31 26.11
C ASP A 107 3.73 -25.24 26.91
N PRO A 108 3.30 -26.39 26.34
CA PRO A 108 2.39 -27.30 27.03
C PRO A 108 2.90 -27.82 28.38
N GLN A 109 4.21 -27.97 28.57
CA GLN A 109 4.80 -28.46 29.81
C GLN A 109 4.59 -27.45 30.95
N LEU A 110 4.68 -26.16 30.63
CA LEU A 110 4.50 -25.05 31.58
C LEU A 110 3.02 -24.74 31.86
N ASN A 111 2.10 -25.24 31.02
CA ASN A 111 0.66 -24.98 31.12
C ASN A 111 -0.14 -26.26 31.40
N SER A 112 0.48 -27.25 32.05
CA SER A 112 -0.18 -28.49 32.44
C SER A 112 -1.31 -28.24 33.45
N ALA A 113 -2.31 -29.13 33.44
CA ALA A 113 -3.50 -28.98 34.30
C ALA A 113 -3.17 -28.95 35.80
N SER A 114 -2.03 -29.55 36.20
CA SER A 114 -1.51 -29.61 37.57
C SER A 114 -0.88 -28.31 38.08
N GLN A 115 -0.57 -27.36 37.20
CA GLN A 115 -0.04 -26.05 37.61
C GLN A 115 -1.17 -25.16 38.13
N GLU A 116 -0.98 -24.52 39.28
CA GLU A 116 -1.93 -23.55 39.83
C GLU A 116 -2.04 -22.27 38.97
N ILE A 117 -0.91 -21.80 38.45
CA ILE A 117 -0.84 -20.61 37.60
C ILE A 117 -0.37 -21.05 36.22
N ARG A 118 -1.20 -20.79 35.21
CA ARG A 118 -0.90 -21.11 33.81
C ARG A 118 -0.51 -19.83 33.08
N PRO A 119 0.78 -19.64 32.71
CA PRO A 119 1.25 -18.42 32.06
C PRO A 119 0.49 -18.05 30.79
N ALA A 120 0.02 -19.06 30.03
CA ALA A 120 -0.77 -18.86 28.82
C ALA A 120 -2.15 -18.23 29.12
N GLU A 121 -2.77 -18.54 30.26
CA GLU A 121 -4.05 -17.94 30.64
C GLU A 121 -3.88 -16.45 30.94
N SER A 122 -2.87 -16.08 31.74
CA SER A 122 -2.54 -14.68 32.02
C SER A 122 -2.17 -13.91 30.75
N LEU A 123 -1.44 -14.55 29.84
CA LEU A 123 -1.15 -13.97 28.52
C LEU A 123 -2.44 -13.73 27.73
N GLY A 124 -3.33 -14.73 27.66
CA GLY A 124 -4.62 -14.60 26.99
C GLY A 124 -5.48 -13.46 27.53
N GLN A 125 -5.54 -13.30 28.86
CA GLN A 125 -6.24 -12.19 29.51
C GLN A 125 -5.62 -10.83 29.16
N LEU A 126 -4.29 -10.72 29.16
CA LEU A 126 -3.57 -9.50 28.81
C LEU A 126 -3.82 -9.08 27.35
N LEU A 127 -3.72 -10.02 26.41
CA LEU A 127 -3.99 -9.75 24.99
C LEU A 127 -5.47 -9.38 24.77
N LEU A 128 -6.39 -10.08 25.43
CA LEU A 128 -7.82 -9.79 25.35
C LEU A 128 -8.16 -8.41 25.92
N PHE A 129 -7.52 -7.99 27.02
CA PHE A 129 -7.70 -6.66 27.60
C PHE A 129 -7.41 -5.56 26.58
N HIS A 130 -6.27 -5.63 25.90
CA HIS A 130 -5.88 -4.63 24.90
C HIS A 130 -6.68 -4.73 23.58
N LEU A 131 -7.18 -5.91 23.20
CA LEU A 131 -8.12 -6.04 22.08
C LEU A 131 -9.50 -5.40 22.37
N ASN A 132 -9.87 -5.27 23.64
CA ASN A 132 -11.10 -4.60 24.06
C ASN A 132 -10.97 -3.08 24.20
N SER A 133 -9.75 -2.53 24.16
CA SER A 133 -9.55 -1.09 24.35
C SER A 133 -10.08 -0.26 23.19
N LYS A 134 -10.13 1.07 23.38
CA LYS A 134 -10.49 2.03 22.32
C LYS A 134 -9.28 2.60 21.59
N SER A 135 -8.07 2.16 21.93
CA SER A 135 -6.85 2.57 21.24
C SER A 135 -6.61 1.71 19.99
N ALA A 136 -6.46 2.36 18.85
CA ALA A 136 -6.04 1.70 17.61
C ALA A 136 -4.65 1.08 17.78
N LEU A 137 -3.72 1.78 18.43
CA LEU A 137 -2.35 1.31 18.64
C LEU A 137 -2.30 0.03 19.49
N GLN A 138 -3.10 -0.05 20.54
CA GLN A 138 -3.19 -1.25 21.38
C GLN A 138 -3.74 -2.45 20.60
N ARG A 139 -4.84 -2.24 19.85
CA ARG A 139 -5.42 -3.31 19.01
C ARG A 139 -4.45 -3.79 17.93
N ILE A 140 -3.78 -2.86 17.24
CA ILE A 140 -2.77 -3.18 16.21
C ILE A 140 -1.61 -3.96 16.82
N ALA A 141 -1.08 -3.52 17.97
CA ALA A 141 0.06 -4.17 18.59
C ALA A 141 -0.25 -5.61 19.02
N VAL A 142 -1.41 -5.84 19.65
CA VAL A 142 -1.82 -7.21 20.00
C VAL A 142 -2.10 -8.06 18.77
N ALA A 143 -2.77 -7.52 17.75
CA ALA A 143 -3.01 -8.26 16.51
C ALA A 143 -1.69 -8.69 15.85
N LEU A 144 -0.68 -7.82 15.82
CA LEU A 144 0.67 -8.15 15.35
C LEU A 144 1.34 -9.24 16.18
N VAL A 145 1.32 -9.15 17.51
CA VAL A 145 1.90 -10.17 18.39
C VAL A 145 1.20 -11.52 18.19
N LEU A 146 -0.13 -11.52 18.05
CA LEU A 146 -0.91 -12.72 17.75
C LEU A 146 -0.54 -13.32 16.40
N CYS A 147 -0.34 -12.51 15.36
CA CYS A 147 0.14 -12.98 14.06
C CYS A 147 1.48 -13.71 14.18
N GLU A 148 2.46 -13.07 14.83
CA GLU A 148 3.83 -13.59 14.95
C GLU A 148 3.90 -14.81 15.87
N TRP A 149 3.08 -14.86 16.91
CA TRP A 149 2.93 -16.02 17.77
C TRP A 149 2.30 -17.21 17.03
N ALA A 150 1.16 -17.01 16.38
CA ALA A 150 0.43 -18.05 15.64
C ALA A 150 1.24 -18.61 14.46
N ALA A 151 2.14 -17.81 13.87
CA ALA A 151 3.07 -18.28 12.85
C ALA A 151 4.08 -19.31 13.38
N GLN A 152 4.37 -19.30 14.69
CA GLN A 152 5.38 -20.16 15.31
C GLN A 152 4.81 -21.33 16.10
N GLN A 153 3.57 -21.23 16.61
CA GLN A 153 2.91 -22.27 17.37
C GLN A 153 1.38 -22.15 17.27
N LYS A 154 0.72 -23.17 16.71
CA LYS A 154 -0.73 -23.20 16.52
C LYS A 154 -1.48 -24.00 17.60
N ASP A 155 -0.76 -24.79 18.39
CA ASP A 155 -1.39 -25.82 19.24
C ASP A 155 -1.92 -25.33 20.58
N CYS A 156 -1.61 -24.08 20.98
CA CYS A 156 -2.08 -23.54 22.25
C CYS A 156 -3.53 -23.03 22.12
N GLN A 157 -4.47 -23.95 22.33
CA GLN A 157 -5.91 -23.67 22.30
C GLN A 157 -6.37 -22.67 23.38
N MET A 158 -5.65 -22.59 24.50
CA MET A 158 -6.00 -21.71 25.62
C MET A 158 -6.02 -20.24 25.21
N VAL A 159 -4.91 -19.72 24.67
CA VAL A 159 -4.84 -18.31 24.23
C VAL A 159 -5.74 -18.09 23.02
N SER A 160 -5.71 -19.00 22.04
CA SER A 160 -6.51 -18.89 20.82
C SER A 160 -8.00 -18.75 21.10
N SER A 161 -8.57 -19.64 21.91
CA SER A 161 -10.01 -19.62 22.22
C SER A 161 -10.46 -18.34 22.97
N MET A 162 -9.58 -17.73 23.77
CA MET A 162 -9.89 -16.49 24.48
C MET A 162 -9.96 -15.27 23.57
N VAL A 163 -9.07 -15.17 22.58
CA VAL A 163 -8.97 -13.97 21.72
C VAL A 163 -9.82 -14.05 20.46
N GLN A 164 -10.11 -15.26 19.96
CA GLN A 164 -10.81 -15.49 18.70
C GLN A 164 -12.17 -14.77 18.58
N PRO A 165 -13.10 -14.88 19.55
CA PRO A 165 -14.40 -14.20 19.44
C PRO A 165 -14.24 -12.69 19.32
N ARG A 166 -13.26 -12.14 20.04
CA ARG A 166 -12.99 -10.71 20.06
C ARG A 166 -12.35 -10.23 18.75
N LEU A 167 -11.39 -10.96 18.20
CA LEU A 167 -10.80 -10.65 16.89
C LEU A 167 -11.88 -10.54 15.80
N LEU A 168 -12.79 -11.51 15.75
CA LEU A 168 -13.87 -11.51 14.76
C LEU A 168 -14.85 -10.34 14.96
N ALA A 169 -15.15 -9.98 16.21
CA ALA A 169 -15.99 -8.83 16.51
C ALA A 169 -15.36 -7.51 16.00
N VAL A 170 -14.05 -7.30 16.26
CA VAL A 170 -13.32 -6.09 15.84
C VAL A 170 -13.43 -5.84 14.33
N LEU A 171 -13.43 -6.89 13.50
CA LEU A 171 -13.56 -6.79 12.03
C LEU A 171 -14.90 -6.22 11.54
N THR A 172 -15.89 -6.10 12.42
CA THR A 172 -17.22 -5.58 12.09
C THR A 172 -17.57 -4.29 12.83
N GLU A 173 -16.72 -3.88 13.78
CA GLU A 173 -16.94 -2.68 14.58
C GLU A 173 -16.61 -1.40 13.82
N GLN A 174 -17.39 -0.36 14.08
CA GLN A 174 -17.08 1.02 13.73
C GLN A 174 -16.86 1.81 15.01
N LEU A 175 -15.60 2.08 15.33
CA LEU A 175 -15.17 2.72 16.56
C LEU A 175 -14.41 4.01 16.25
N TYR A 176 -14.65 5.07 17.03
CA TYR A 176 -13.76 6.22 17.11
C TYR A 176 -12.64 5.92 18.12
N TYR A 177 -11.41 6.03 17.65
CA TYR A 177 -10.23 5.65 18.42
C TYR A 177 -9.73 6.78 19.32
N ASP A 178 -9.05 6.44 20.41
CA ASP A 178 -8.50 7.42 21.35
C ASP A 178 -7.47 8.35 20.65
N GLU A 179 -6.77 7.85 19.63
CA GLU A 179 -5.76 8.59 18.86
C GLU A 179 -6.33 9.80 18.12
N ILE A 180 -7.61 9.78 17.72
CA ILE A 180 -8.25 10.90 17.03
C ILE A 180 -8.98 11.87 17.96
N ALA A 181 -8.89 11.71 19.28
CA ALA A 181 -9.67 12.52 20.23
C ALA A 181 -9.39 14.04 20.08
N ILE A 182 -8.13 14.42 19.87
CA ILE A 182 -7.71 15.82 19.66
C ILE A 182 -8.26 16.38 18.34
N PRO A 183 -7.96 15.79 17.16
CA PRO A 183 -8.49 16.30 15.90
C PRO A 183 -10.02 16.27 15.85
N PHE A 184 -10.65 15.23 16.44
CA PHE A 184 -12.11 15.17 16.55
C PHE A 184 -12.67 16.33 17.38
N THR A 185 -12.06 16.67 18.52
CA THR A 185 -12.48 17.84 19.33
C THR A 185 -12.30 19.15 18.57
N ARG A 186 -11.21 19.29 17.82
CA ARG A 186 -10.99 20.45 16.95
C ARG A 186 -12.08 20.56 15.89
N MET A 187 -12.43 19.45 15.24
CA MET A 187 -13.54 19.38 14.27
C MET A 187 -14.86 19.82 14.90
N GLN A 188 -15.20 19.33 16.10
CA GLN A 188 -16.41 19.77 16.82
C GLN A 188 -16.46 21.29 17.00
N ASN A 189 -15.33 21.89 17.41
CA ASN A 189 -15.25 23.32 17.68
C ASN A 189 -15.39 24.15 16.40
N GLU A 190 -14.75 23.72 15.30
CA GLU A 190 -14.86 24.37 14.00
C GLU A 190 -16.31 24.34 13.46
N CYS A 191 -16.98 23.19 13.57
CA CYS A 191 -18.39 23.05 13.18
C CYS A 191 -19.32 23.93 14.03
N LYS A 192 -19.12 23.97 15.36
CA LYS A 192 -19.92 24.83 16.26
C LYS A 192 -19.72 26.32 15.94
N GLN A 193 -18.49 26.74 15.67
CA GLN A 193 -18.21 28.12 15.27
C GLN A 193 -18.85 28.47 13.92
N LEU A 194 -18.87 27.55 12.95
CA LEU A 194 -19.57 27.74 11.68
C LEU A 194 -21.08 27.90 11.89
N ILE A 195 -21.70 27.08 12.74
CA ILE A 195 -23.13 27.18 13.07
C ILE A 195 -23.43 28.53 13.75
N SER A 196 -22.59 28.97 14.68
CA SER A 196 -22.74 30.29 15.31
C SER A 196 -22.69 31.43 14.29
N LEU A 197 -21.76 31.38 13.33
CA LEU A 197 -21.68 32.40 12.27
C LEU A 197 -22.87 32.36 11.32
N LEU A 198 -23.44 31.17 11.03
CA LEU A 198 -24.67 31.06 10.24
C LEU A 198 -25.87 31.68 10.98
N ALA A 199 -25.96 31.47 12.30
CA ALA A 199 -27.00 32.07 13.12
C ALA A 199 -26.91 33.61 13.15
N GLU A 200 -25.71 34.20 13.13
CA GLU A 200 -25.51 35.66 13.03
C GLU A 200 -26.08 36.25 11.73
N VAL A 201 -26.15 35.46 10.65
CA VAL A 201 -26.74 35.85 9.36
C VAL A 201 -28.22 35.41 9.27
N GLN A 202 -28.85 35.11 10.40
CA GLN A 202 -30.25 34.68 10.51
C GLN A 202 -30.56 33.33 9.83
N ILE A 203 -29.54 32.48 9.64
CA ILE A 203 -29.71 31.09 9.21
C ILE A 203 -29.69 30.21 10.46
N ASP A 204 -30.86 29.84 10.95
CA ASP A 204 -30.98 28.92 12.09
C ASP A 204 -30.96 27.46 11.62
N LEU A 205 -30.06 26.67 12.20
CA LEU A 205 -29.92 25.25 11.92
C LEU A 205 -30.42 24.37 13.06
N GLN A 206 -30.98 24.95 14.14
CA GLN A 206 -31.46 24.19 15.31
C GLN A 206 -32.44 23.08 14.93
N ASP A 207 -33.38 23.35 14.01
CA ASP A 207 -34.36 22.35 13.56
C ASP A 207 -33.75 21.21 12.72
N ARG A 208 -32.55 21.41 12.16
CA ARG A 208 -31.84 20.41 11.34
C ARG A 208 -30.76 19.65 12.10
N LEU A 209 -30.24 20.21 13.19
CA LEU A 209 -29.08 19.67 13.94
C LEU A 209 -29.44 19.44 15.41
N ASN A 210 -30.00 18.26 15.72
CA ASN A 210 -30.41 17.89 17.08
C ASN A 210 -29.29 17.27 17.95
N SER A 211 -28.02 17.28 17.49
CA SER A 211 -26.91 16.57 18.17
C SER A 211 -25.91 17.53 18.80
N SER A 212 -25.56 17.30 20.07
CA SER A 212 -24.55 18.08 20.81
C SER A 212 -23.10 17.75 20.39
N VAL A 213 -22.91 16.58 19.80
CA VAL A 213 -21.65 16.05 19.25
C VAL A 213 -21.93 15.50 17.86
N PHE A 214 -21.18 15.97 16.87
CA PHE A 214 -21.30 15.54 15.47
C PHE A 214 -20.47 14.28 15.21
N THR A 215 -21.00 13.32 14.48
CA THR A 215 -20.17 12.31 13.80
C THR A 215 -19.36 12.97 12.67
N ILE A 216 -18.31 12.30 12.19
CA ILE A 216 -17.54 12.78 11.03
C ILE A 216 -18.45 12.96 9.80
N ASP A 217 -19.39 12.04 9.59
CA ASP A 217 -20.32 12.10 8.45
C ASP A 217 -21.27 13.31 8.56
N GLN A 218 -21.84 13.56 9.74
CA GLN A 218 -22.67 14.75 10.00
C GLN A 218 -21.87 16.05 9.84
N ALA A 219 -20.62 16.08 10.31
CA ALA A 219 -19.75 17.23 10.15
C ALA A 219 -19.41 17.48 8.66
N ASN A 220 -19.22 16.42 7.88
CA ASN A 220 -19.01 16.52 6.44
C ASN A 220 -20.26 17.00 5.70
N GLU A 221 -21.44 16.49 6.06
CA GLU A 221 -22.73 16.95 5.52
C GLU A 221 -22.98 18.43 5.84
N LEU A 222 -22.63 18.89 7.05
CA LEU A 222 -22.72 20.29 7.47
C LEU A 222 -21.91 21.21 6.55
N VAL A 223 -20.63 20.90 6.31
CA VAL A 223 -19.72 21.75 5.53
C VAL A 223 -19.88 21.61 4.01
N THR A 224 -20.73 20.69 3.56
CA THR A 224 -21.04 20.46 2.14
C THR A 224 -22.52 20.77 1.86
N THR A 225 -23.38 19.75 1.87
CA THR A 225 -24.78 19.83 1.46
C THR A 225 -25.56 20.89 2.23
N ILE A 226 -25.52 20.85 3.57
CA ILE A 226 -26.31 21.75 4.41
C ILE A 226 -25.85 23.19 4.19
N PHE A 227 -24.53 23.45 4.15
CA PHE A 227 -24.03 24.79 3.88
C PHE A 227 -24.48 25.29 2.51
N THR A 228 -24.35 24.49 1.45
CA THR A 228 -24.76 24.90 0.09
C THR A 228 -26.25 25.20 0.01
N GLU A 229 -27.11 24.35 0.58
CA GLU A 229 -28.56 24.54 0.57
C GLU A 229 -28.97 25.81 1.33
N THR A 230 -28.45 26.00 2.53
CA THR A 230 -28.88 27.07 3.44
C THR A 230 -28.37 28.43 3.02
N THR A 231 -27.35 28.47 2.18
CA THR A 231 -26.72 29.71 1.73
C THR A 231 -26.95 30.06 0.26
N ALA A 232 -27.71 29.26 -0.48
CA ALA A 232 -27.99 29.47 -1.91
C ALA A 232 -28.58 30.86 -2.23
N GLY A 233 -29.25 31.51 -1.27
CA GLY A 233 -29.82 32.85 -1.42
C GLY A 233 -28.89 34.02 -1.06
N LEU A 234 -27.68 33.75 -0.55
CA LEU A 234 -26.75 34.81 -0.11
C LEU A 234 -25.96 35.41 -1.28
N ASN A 235 -25.67 36.71 -1.19
CA ASN A 235 -24.83 37.38 -2.17
C ASN A 235 -23.35 37.00 -1.97
N VAL A 236 -22.81 36.28 -2.95
CA VAL A 236 -21.42 35.78 -2.99
C VAL A 236 -20.36 36.88 -2.87
N LYS A 237 -20.68 38.13 -3.21
CA LYS A 237 -19.75 39.28 -3.10
C LYS A 237 -19.83 39.98 -1.73
N SER A 238 -20.74 39.58 -0.86
CA SER A 238 -20.91 40.22 0.44
C SER A 238 -19.76 39.88 1.40
N LYS A 239 -19.40 40.81 2.28
CA LYS A 239 -18.39 40.58 3.33
C LYS A 239 -18.80 39.44 4.27
N GLN A 240 -20.10 39.29 4.52
CA GLN A 240 -20.67 38.22 5.34
C GLN A 240 -20.47 36.84 4.68
N TRP A 241 -20.74 36.73 3.37
CA TRP A 241 -20.49 35.51 2.61
C TRP A 241 -19.01 35.10 2.64
N LEU A 242 -18.09 36.03 2.41
CA LEU A 242 -16.66 35.74 2.41
C LEU A 242 -16.17 35.21 3.77
N ALA A 243 -16.70 35.75 4.87
CA ALA A 243 -16.39 35.27 6.22
C ALA A 243 -16.95 33.85 6.47
N LEU A 244 -18.20 33.59 6.05
CA LEU A 244 -18.84 32.28 6.14
C LEU A 244 -18.10 31.23 5.30
N GLU A 245 -17.78 31.54 4.05
CA GLU A 245 -17.08 30.63 3.15
C GLU A 245 -15.66 30.34 3.65
N SER A 246 -14.94 31.35 4.16
CA SER A 246 -13.64 31.16 4.79
C SER A 246 -13.73 30.22 6.00
N LYS A 247 -14.73 30.42 6.88
CA LYS A 247 -14.95 29.53 8.03
C LYS A 247 -15.32 28.11 7.57
N ARG A 248 -16.20 27.98 6.58
CA ARG A 248 -16.59 26.69 6.02
C ARG A 248 -15.38 25.94 5.46
N GLN A 249 -14.48 26.61 4.75
CA GLN A 249 -13.24 26.02 4.25
C GLN A 249 -12.32 25.54 5.39
N GLN A 250 -12.19 26.31 6.46
CA GLN A 250 -11.44 25.90 7.65
C GLN A 250 -12.06 24.66 8.33
N ALA A 251 -13.38 24.66 8.51
CA ALA A 251 -14.11 23.52 9.06
C ALA A 251 -14.00 22.29 8.15
N GLN A 252 -14.16 22.45 6.84
CA GLN A 252 -14.04 21.40 5.84
C GLN A 252 -12.65 20.76 5.86
N SER A 253 -11.59 21.58 5.92
CA SER A 253 -10.21 21.08 6.04
C SER A 253 -10.02 20.21 7.29
N THR A 254 -10.53 20.66 8.44
CA THR A 254 -10.44 19.91 9.71
C THR A 254 -11.26 18.62 9.70
N VAL A 255 -12.44 18.64 9.06
CA VAL A 255 -13.28 17.43 8.86
C VAL A 255 -12.55 16.41 7.98
N MET A 256 -11.94 16.86 6.87
CA MET A 256 -11.19 15.99 5.96
C MET A 256 -9.94 15.40 6.64
N GLU A 257 -9.19 16.20 7.39
CA GLU A 257 -8.02 15.75 8.17
C GLU A 257 -8.42 14.66 9.17
N THR A 258 -9.44 14.93 10.00
CA THR A 258 -9.95 13.99 11.01
C THR A 258 -10.46 12.70 10.38
N ASN A 259 -11.19 12.80 9.27
CA ASN A 259 -11.71 11.64 8.55
C ASN A 259 -10.58 10.78 7.97
N THR A 260 -9.56 11.41 7.38
CA THR A 260 -8.42 10.70 6.78
C THR A 260 -7.64 9.93 7.85
N GLU A 261 -7.36 10.56 9.00
CA GLU A 261 -6.68 9.90 10.11
C GLU A 261 -7.49 8.74 10.69
N TRP A 262 -8.81 8.94 10.89
CA TRP A 262 -9.70 7.87 11.33
C TRP A 262 -9.72 6.70 10.35
N GLN A 263 -9.85 6.96 9.04
CA GLN A 263 -9.87 5.93 8.00
C GLN A 263 -8.57 5.13 7.97
N GLN A 264 -7.42 5.79 8.11
CA GLN A 264 -6.12 5.12 8.14
C GLN A 264 -5.99 4.20 9.35
N LEU A 265 -6.30 4.69 10.55
CA LEU A 265 -6.27 3.89 11.77
C LEU A 265 -7.25 2.71 11.69
N HIS A 266 -8.46 2.97 11.21
CA HIS A 266 -9.50 1.96 11.06
C HIS A 266 -9.07 0.85 10.11
N LEU A 267 -8.54 1.22 8.94
CA LEU A 267 -8.02 0.27 7.95
C LEU A 267 -6.90 -0.58 8.54
N ARG A 268 -5.94 0.03 9.24
CA ARG A 268 -4.81 -0.69 9.85
C ARG A 268 -5.27 -1.64 10.95
N VAL A 269 -6.17 -1.22 11.85
CA VAL A 269 -6.74 -2.09 12.90
C VAL A 269 -7.42 -3.32 12.27
N HIS A 270 -8.31 -3.09 11.30
CA HIS A 270 -9.04 -4.18 10.65
C HIS A 270 -8.10 -5.11 9.86
N MET A 271 -7.11 -4.56 9.16
CA MET A 271 -6.16 -5.36 8.40
C MET A 271 -5.30 -6.24 9.31
N PHE A 272 -4.69 -5.69 10.36
CA PHE A 272 -3.87 -6.51 11.26
C PHE A 272 -4.71 -7.53 12.04
N THR A 273 -5.94 -7.18 12.41
CA THR A 273 -6.89 -8.12 13.03
C THR A 273 -7.24 -9.26 12.06
N ALA A 274 -7.45 -8.96 10.78
CA ALA A 274 -7.72 -9.97 9.75
C ALA A 274 -6.51 -10.89 9.57
N CYS A 275 -5.30 -10.34 9.55
CA CYS A 275 -4.06 -11.11 9.54
C CYS A 275 -3.99 -12.08 10.73
N ALA A 276 -4.30 -11.61 11.95
CA ALA A 276 -4.28 -12.45 13.14
C ALA A 276 -5.29 -13.61 13.02
N ALA A 277 -6.52 -13.33 12.58
CA ALA A 277 -7.53 -14.35 12.36
C ALA A 277 -7.12 -15.39 11.29
N ILE A 278 -6.47 -14.95 10.21
CA ILE A 278 -5.95 -15.84 9.15
C ILE A 278 -4.82 -16.73 9.68
N ASN A 279 -3.87 -16.18 10.45
CA ASN A 279 -2.76 -16.97 10.99
C ASN A 279 -3.20 -17.96 12.08
N LEU A 280 -4.27 -17.64 12.81
CA LEU A 280 -4.93 -18.57 13.74
C LEU A 280 -5.81 -19.61 13.03
N GLU A 281 -5.94 -19.53 11.69
CA GLU A 281 -6.77 -20.41 10.86
C GLU A 281 -8.26 -20.38 11.23
N VAL A 282 -8.75 -19.23 11.69
CA VAL A 282 -10.14 -19.02 12.14
C VAL A 282 -10.88 -18.19 11.11
N LEU A 283 -11.15 -18.83 9.97
CA LEU A 283 -11.84 -18.18 8.87
C LEU A 283 -13.37 -18.22 9.09
N PRO A 284 -14.06 -17.06 9.15
CA PRO A 284 -15.52 -17.03 9.24
C PRO A 284 -16.18 -17.61 7.97
N ASP A 285 -17.46 -17.94 8.05
CA ASP A 285 -18.23 -18.41 6.89
C ASP A 285 -18.24 -17.37 5.76
N LYS A 286 -18.49 -16.10 6.14
CA LYS A 286 -18.44 -14.94 5.24
C LYS A 286 -17.05 -14.32 5.32
N LEU A 287 -16.28 -14.39 4.24
CA LEU A 287 -14.89 -13.92 4.19
C LEU A 287 -14.72 -12.41 3.95
N ASN A 288 -15.79 -11.68 3.64
CA ASN A 288 -15.71 -10.24 3.37
C ASN A 288 -15.03 -9.42 4.49
N PRO A 289 -15.27 -9.69 5.79
CA PRO A 289 -14.57 -8.99 6.87
C PRO A 289 -13.05 -9.23 6.91
N LEU A 290 -12.55 -10.31 6.30
CA LEU A 290 -11.11 -10.57 6.16
C LEU A 290 -10.56 -10.03 4.83
N VAL A 291 -11.25 -10.28 3.73
CA VAL A 291 -10.80 -9.93 2.37
C VAL A 291 -10.78 -8.41 2.17
N ARG A 292 -11.83 -7.71 2.63
CA ARG A 292 -11.97 -6.27 2.40
C ARG A 292 -10.82 -5.47 2.99
N PRO A 293 -10.46 -5.57 4.28
CA PRO A 293 -9.37 -4.77 4.83
C PRO A 293 -8.02 -5.09 4.17
N LEU A 294 -7.71 -6.36 3.89
CA LEU A 294 -6.49 -6.73 3.16
C LEU A 294 -6.42 -6.07 1.77
N MET A 295 -7.52 -6.15 1.00
CA MET A 295 -7.57 -5.58 -0.34
C MET A 295 -7.57 -4.05 -0.34
N GLU A 296 -8.20 -3.40 0.64
CA GLU A 296 -8.14 -1.95 0.79
C GLU A 296 -6.75 -1.47 1.20
N THR A 297 -6.04 -2.20 2.07
CA THR A 297 -4.63 -1.91 2.39
C THR A 297 -3.75 -2.04 1.16
N VAL A 298 -3.93 -3.08 0.34
CA VAL A 298 -3.24 -3.20 -0.96
C VAL A 298 -3.46 -1.97 -1.84
N LYS A 299 -4.66 -1.39 -1.84
CA LYS A 299 -4.99 -0.26 -2.73
C LYS A 299 -4.55 1.11 -2.20
N LYS A 300 -4.60 1.32 -0.89
CA LYS A 300 -4.57 2.67 -0.29
C LYS A 300 -3.39 2.91 0.65
N GLU A 301 -2.72 1.88 1.14
CA GLU A 301 -1.69 2.05 2.17
C GLU A 301 -0.37 2.58 1.58
N GLU A 302 0.05 3.75 2.05
CA GLU A 302 1.29 4.39 1.61
C GLU A 302 2.53 3.72 2.21
N ASN A 303 2.42 3.17 3.42
CA ASN A 303 3.52 2.48 4.07
C ASN A 303 3.80 1.12 3.42
N THR A 304 4.95 1.01 2.76
CA THR A 304 5.35 -0.18 1.99
C THR A 304 5.50 -1.44 2.86
N LEU A 305 5.85 -1.31 4.15
CA LEU A 305 5.95 -2.46 5.05
C LEU A 305 4.57 -3.03 5.37
N ILE A 306 3.59 -2.17 5.64
CA ILE A 306 2.21 -2.58 5.91
C ILE A 306 1.59 -3.18 4.64
N GLN A 307 1.81 -2.55 3.49
CA GLN A 307 1.30 -3.03 2.21
C GLN A 307 1.89 -4.41 1.84
N SER A 308 3.20 -4.62 2.08
CA SER A 308 3.87 -5.92 1.90
C SER A 308 3.41 -6.98 2.91
N TYR A 309 3.11 -6.57 4.15
CA TYR A 309 2.53 -7.45 5.16
C TYR A 309 1.15 -7.97 4.71
N ALA A 310 0.26 -7.08 4.24
CA ALA A 310 -1.04 -7.46 3.69
C ALA A 310 -0.91 -8.41 2.49
N ALA A 311 0.03 -8.15 1.58
CA ALA A 311 0.33 -9.03 0.44
C ALA A 311 0.68 -10.46 0.87
N SER A 312 1.48 -10.61 1.93
CA SER A 312 1.85 -11.93 2.47
C SER A 312 0.63 -12.67 3.04
N PHE A 313 -0.26 -11.97 3.71
CA PHE A 313 -1.48 -12.56 4.26
C PHE A 313 -2.56 -12.86 3.22
N ILE A 314 -2.62 -12.12 2.11
CA ILE A 314 -3.44 -12.49 0.96
C ILE A 314 -2.98 -13.84 0.41
N ALA A 315 -1.68 -14.06 0.23
CA ALA A 315 -1.16 -15.34 -0.24
C ALA A 315 -1.51 -16.51 0.72
N ASN A 316 -1.41 -16.28 2.03
CA ASN A 316 -1.85 -17.25 3.04
C ASN A 316 -3.36 -17.53 2.97
N LEU A 317 -4.18 -16.47 2.87
CA LEU A 317 -5.63 -16.59 2.75
C LEU A 317 -6.04 -17.39 1.50
N LEU A 318 -5.43 -17.13 0.34
CA LEU A 318 -5.70 -17.88 -0.88
C LEU A 318 -5.40 -19.37 -0.70
N ARG A 319 -4.31 -19.72 -0.01
CA ARG A 319 -3.97 -21.12 0.30
C ARG A 319 -5.06 -21.77 1.16
N GLN A 320 -5.47 -21.12 2.25
CA GLN A 320 -6.50 -21.67 3.15
C GLN A 320 -7.89 -21.74 2.50
N CYS A 321 -8.18 -20.85 1.55
CA CYS A 321 -9.45 -20.82 0.86
C CYS A 321 -9.55 -21.80 -0.32
N ALA A 322 -8.46 -22.47 -0.71
CA ALA A 322 -8.44 -23.37 -1.87
C ALA A 322 -9.43 -24.53 -1.75
N VAL A 323 -9.72 -24.98 -0.54
CA VAL A 323 -10.64 -26.10 -0.24
C VAL A 323 -12.10 -25.67 -0.04
N ARG A 324 -12.40 -24.37 -0.05
CA ARG A 324 -13.75 -23.86 0.20
C ARG A 324 -14.64 -23.96 -1.04
N SER A 325 -15.94 -24.18 -0.82
CA SER A 325 -16.97 -24.16 -1.86
C SER A 325 -18.13 -23.23 -1.46
N PRO A 326 -18.40 -22.14 -2.20
CA PRO A 326 -17.64 -21.64 -3.35
C PRO A 326 -16.27 -21.07 -2.94
N CYS A 327 -15.26 -21.26 -3.81
CA CYS A 327 -13.92 -20.73 -3.58
C CYS A 327 -13.85 -19.23 -3.90
N PRO A 328 -13.40 -18.37 -2.97
CA PRO A 328 -13.31 -16.92 -3.16
C PRO A 328 -12.10 -16.49 -4.02
N ASN A 329 -11.12 -17.37 -4.22
CA ASN A 329 -9.82 -17.05 -4.81
C ASN A 329 -9.93 -16.35 -6.18
N PRO A 330 -10.75 -16.83 -7.14
CA PRO A 330 -10.84 -16.19 -8.45
C PRO A 330 -11.26 -14.72 -8.38
N LYS A 331 -12.17 -14.37 -7.45
CA LYS A 331 -12.62 -12.98 -7.27
C LYS A 331 -11.53 -12.09 -6.68
N ILE A 332 -10.77 -12.60 -5.71
CA ILE A 332 -9.64 -11.89 -5.10
C ILE A 332 -8.55 -11.66 -6.15
N ILE A 333 -8.17 -12.71 -6.87
CA ILE A 333 -7.16 -12.67 -7.94
C ILE A 333 -7.56 -11.67 -9.02
N LYS A 334 -8.80 -11.74 -9.54
CA LYS A 334 -9.29 -10.79 -10.54
C LYS A 334 -9.16 -9.34 -10.07
N ASN A 335 -9.43 -9.06 -8.79
CA ASN A 335 -9.30 -7.71 -8.26
C ASN A 335 -7.83 -7.25 -8.10
N LEU A 336 -6.91 -8.17 -7.80
CA LEU A 336 -5.47 -7.89 -7.78
C LEU A 336 -4.95 -7.61 -9.19
N CYS A 337 -5.28 -8.45 -10.16
CA CYS A 337 -4.90 -8.24 -11.57
C CYS A 337 -5.44 -6.88 -12.07
N ALA A 338 -6.69 -6.55 -11.78
CA ALA A 338 -7.26 -5.25 -12.11
C ALA A 338 -6.46 -4.11 -11.45
N SER A 339 -6.18 -4.20 -10.15
CA SER A 339 -5.39 -3.20 -9.42
C SER A 339 -3.97 -3.01 -9.98
N ALA A 340 -3.33 -4.08 -10.45
CA ALA A 340 -2.01 -4.01 -11.08
C ALA A 340 -2.03 -3.27 -12.43
N CYS A 341 -3.19 -3.25 -13.10
CA CYS A 341 -3.37 -2.68 -14.44
C CYS A 341 -3.91 -1.23 -14.42
N MET A 342 -4.10 -0.62 -13.25
CA MET A 342 -4.74 0.71 -13.12
C MET A 342 -3.85 1.88 -13.53
N ASP A 343 -2.53 1.73 -13.46
CA ASP A 343 -1.55 2.80 -13.72
C ASP A 343 -1.27 2.91 -15.24
N PRO A 344 -1.70 3.99 -15.92
CA PRO A 344 -1.51 4.16 -17.36
C PRO A 344 -0.03 4.29 -17.77
N SER A 345 0.85 4.63 -16.83
CA SER A 345 2.28 4.70 -17.07
C SER A 345 2.93 3.32 -17.15
N ALA A 346 2.33 2.28 -16.56
CA ALA A 346 2.79 0.91 -16.70
C ALA A 346 1.93 0.12 -17.68
N THR A 347 0.62 0.32 -17.64
CA THR A 347 -0.37 -0.41 -18.43
C THR A 347 -1.02 0.56 -19.43
N PRO A 348 -0.45 0.71 -20.64
CA PRO A 348 -0.99 1.65 -21.62
C PRO A 348 -2.40 1.24 -22.07
N SER A 349 -3.24 2.21 -22.42
CA SER A 349 -4.55 1.94 -22.99
C SER A 349 -4.43 1.42 -24.43
N SER A 350 -5.24 0.42 -24.79
CA SER A 350 -5.33 -0.06 -26.17
C SER A 350 -5.86 1.00 -27.12
N VAL A 351 -6.75 1.89 -26.64
CA VAL A 351 -7.36 2.98 -27.41
C VAL A 351 -6.40 4.18 -27.53
N CYS A 352 -5.77 4.55 -26.42
CA CYS A 352 -4.90 5.73 -26.33
C CYS A 352 -3.60 5.36 -25.60
N PRO A 353 -2.59 4.82 -26.31
CA PRO A 353 -1.40 4.25 -25.67
C PRO A 353 -0.49 5.27 -24.97
N VAL A 354 -0.60 6.56 -25.34
CA VAL A 354 0.14 7.67 -24.74
C VAL A 354 -0.78 8.88 -24.54
N PRO A 355 -0.56 9.72 -23.52
CA PRO A 355 -1.33 10.96 -23.36
C PRO A 355 -1.14 11.89 -24.57
N THR A 356 -2.24 12.43 -25.11
CA THR A 356 -2.19 13.39 -26.21
C THR A 356 -1.56 14.71 -25.77
N ALA A 357 -0.64 15.25 -26.57
CA ALA A 357 0.12 16.47 -26.25
C ALA A 357 -0.74 17.73 -26.02
N GLN A 358 -2.03 17.72 -26.38
CA GLN A 358 -2.94 18.85 -26.25
C GLN A 358 -3.42 19.12 -24.80
N GLU A 359 -3.33 18.17 -23.88
CA GLU A 359 -3.81 18.38 -22.49
C GLU A 359 -2.85 19.20 -21.61
N GLN A 360 -1.62 19.46 -22.05
CA GLN A 360 -0.64 20.26 -21.30
C GLN A 360 -0.22 21.57 -22.00
N ALA A 361 -0.73 21.84 -23.20
CA ALA A 361 -0.41 23.04 -23.98
C ALA A 361 -1.23 24.28 -23.60
N LYS A 362 -1.56 24.47 -22.31
CA LYS A 362 -2.03 25.76 -21.76
C LYS A 362 -0.88 26.61 -21.19
N GLY A 363 0.30 26.49 -21.78
CA GLY A 363 1.42 27.41 -21.56
C GLY A 363 1.95 27.83 -22.93
N GLY A 364 1.59 29.03 -23.38
CA GLY A 364 1.88 29.51 -24.73
C GLY A 364 3.38 29.65 -25.02
N GLY A 365 3.73 29.48 -26.29
CA GLY A 365 4.96 30.02 -26.87
C GLY A 365 5.81 29.04 -27.67
N LEU A 366 5.80 29.25 -28.99
CA LEU A 366 6.77 28.83 -30.01
C LEU A 366 6.82 27.33 -30.32
N GLU A 367 6.13 26.98 -31.41
CA GLU A 367 6.40 25.80 -32.24
C GLU A 367 7.90 25.80 -32.61
N ARG A 368 8.70 25.01 -31.90
CA ARG A 368 9.94 24.49 -32.45
C ARG A 368 9.60 23.16 -33.10
N ASP A 369 9.86 23.12 -34.40
CA ASP A 369 9.78 22.01 -35.34
C ASP A 369 10.71 20.84 -34.96
N GLY A 370 10.57 20.34 -33.74
CA GLY A 370 11.23 19.14 -33.26
C GLY A 370 10.39 17.94 -33.68
N MET A 371 10.96 17.05 -34.47
CA MET A 371 10.37 15.77 -34.89
C MET A 371 9.91 14.98 -33.64
N HIS A 372 8.67 15.17 -33.22
CA HIS A 372 8.09 14.44 -32.10
C HIS A 372 7.72 13.04 -32.58
N HIS A 373 8.19 12.00 -31.88
CA HIS A 373 7.73 10.64 -32.18
C HIS A 373 6.24 10.54 -31.88
N ILE A 374 5.43 10.37 -32.93
CA ILE A 374 3.98 10.25 -32.80
C ILE A 374 3.66 8.79 -32.50
N VAL A 375 2.90 8.57 -31.43
CA VAL A 375 2.38 7.26 -31.08
C VAL A 375 0.86 7.32 -31.12
N ASN A 376 0.26 6.40 -31.88
CA ASN A 376 -1.18 6.22 -31.95
C ASN A 376 -1.54 4.76 -31.62
N LYS A 377 -2.82 4.42 -31.75
CA LYS A 377 -3.37 3.08 -31.49
C LYS A 377 -2.60 1.97 -32.21
N THR A 378 -2.15 2.19 -33.45
CA THR A 378 -1.61 1.15 -34.33
C THR A 378 -0.18 1.37 -34.80
N GLN A 379 0.40 2.53 -34.55
CA GLN A 379 1.73 2.94 -35.01
C GLN A 379 2.51 3.64 -33.90
N GLY A 380 3.83 3.56 -34.00
CA GLY A 380 4.76 4.16 -33.04
C GLY A 380 5.27 3.17 -31.99
N ILE A 381 6.10 3.70 -31.11
CA ILE A 381 6.89 2.97 -30.11
C ILE A 381 6.76 3.73 -28.79
N ILE A 382 6.13 3.12 -27.79
CA ILE A 382 5.82 3.78 -26.51
C ILE A 382 7.12 4.07 -25.75
N THR A 383 8.06 3.13 -25.74
CA THR A 383 9.35 3.30 -25.06
C THR A 383 10.13 4.49 -25.60
N LEU A 384 10.19 4.64 -26.93
CA LEU A 384 10.85 5.78 -27.59
C LEU A 384 10.16 7.11 -27.23
N TYR A 385 8.82 7.15 -27.29
CA TYR A 385 8.06 8.34 -26.89
C TYR A 385 8.34 8.76 -25.45
N ARG A 386 8.39 7.80 -24.52
CA ARG A 386 8.69 8.06 -23.10
C ARG A 386 10.12 8.55 -22.91
N HIS A 387 11.10 7.94 -23.57
CA HIS A 387 12.50 8.38 -23.52
C HIS A 387 12.67 9.80 -24.07
N GLN A 388 12.02 10.14 -25.19
CA GLN A 388 12.03 11.51 -25.72
C GLN A 388 11.43 12.50 -24.71
N ARG A 389 10.27 12.20 -24.13
CA ARG A 389 9.65 13.08 -23.12
C ARG A 389 10.52 13.28 -21.89
N ALA A 390 11.15 12.21 -21.38
CA ALA A 390 12.08 12.30 -20.26
C ALA A 390 13.28 13.17 -20.61
N ALA A 391 13.87 13.01 -21.80
CA ALA A 391 14.98 13.82 -22.27
C ALA A 391 14.61 15.31 -22.40
N PHE A 392 13.43 15.62 -22.95
CA PHE A 392 12.94 17.01 -23.05
C PHE A 392 12.68 17.65 -21.68
N ALA A 393 12.15 16.90 -20.71
CA ALA A 393 11.95 17.40 -19.36
C ALA A 393 13.27 17.79 -18.67
N ILE A 394 14.37 17.10 -18.99
CA ILE A 394 15.71 17.40 -18.46
C ILE A 394 16.30 18.65 -19.14
N THR A 395 16.17 18.78 -20.45
CA THR A 395 16.73 19.92 -21.20
C THR A 395 15.97 21.22 -20.98
N SER A 396 14.64 21.17 -20.81
CA SER A 396 13.79 22.33 -20.50
C SER A 396 14.17 22.99 -19.17
N LYS A 397 14.57 22.21 -18.15
CA LYS A 397 15.04 22.72 -16.85
C LYS A 397 16.41 23.42 -16.89
N ARG A 398 17.16 23.31 -17.99
CA ARG A 398 18.49 23.93 -18.18
C ARG A 398 18.46 25.19 -19.07
N GLY A 399 17.28 25.71 -19.42
CA GLY A 399 17.17 27.01 -20.09
C GLY A 399 17.67 28.17 -19.21
N PRO A 400 18.08 29.31 -19.79
CA PRO A 400 18.45 30.48 -19.00
C PRO A 400 17.23 30.89 -18.17
N THR A 401 17.37 30.92 -16.84
CA THR A 401 16.37 31.55 -15.98
C THR A 401 16.14 32.98 -16.49
N PRO A 402 14.95 33.35 -16.98
CA PRO A 402 14.66 34.76 -17.20
C PRO A 402 14.80 35.45 -15.85
N LYS A 403 15.58 36.54 -15.82
CA LYS A 403 15.72 37.37 -14.62
C LYS A 403 14.32 37.72 -14.12
N ALA A 404 14.01 37.31 -12.89
CA ALA A 404 12.75 37.64 -12.24
C ALA A 404 12.55 39.16 -12.30
N PRO A 405 11.46 39.67 -12.89
CA PRO A 405 11.05 41.04 -12.67
C PRO A 405 10.71 41.18 -11.18
N LYS A 406 11.32 42.14 -10.49
CA LYS A 406 10.91 42.50 -9.13
C LYS A 406 9.45 42.94 -9.19
N ALA A 407 8.55 42.14 -8.64
CA ALA A 407 7.16 42.54 -8.42
C ALA A 407 6.97 42.94 -6.94
N PRO A 408 6.22 44.04 -6.68
CA PRO A 408 5.92 44.52 -5.33
C PRO A 408 4.93 43.60 -4.62
N VAL A 409 4.93 43.70 -3.29
CA VAL A 409 4.01 43.02 -2.37
C VAL A 409 2.58 43.49 -2.64
N THR A 410 1.77 42.68 -3.32
CA THR A 410 0.31 42.84 -3.33
C THR A 410 -0.39 41.48 -3.54
N GLU A 411 -1.48 41.32 -2.80
CA GLU A 411 -2.37 40.17 -2.58
C GLU A 411 -2.65 39.26 -3.80
N LEU A 412 -2.56 37.94 -3.59
CA LEU A 412 -3.04 36.92 -4.52
C LEU A 412 -4.58 36.79 -4.44
N PRO A 413 -5.30 36.75 -5.57
CA PRO A 413 -6.73 36.43 -5.58
C PRO A 413 -6.95 34.90 -5.47
N PRO A 414 -8.06 34.45 -4.84
CA PRO A 414 -8.36 33.03 -4.65
C PRO A 414 -8.91 32.42 -5.94
N GLY A 415 -8.25 31.39 -6.50
CA GLY A 415 -8.74 30.73 -7.70
C GLY A 415 -7.89 29.66 -8.37
N SER A 416 -6.84 29.12 -7.72
CA SER A 416 -6.00 28.05 -8.29
C SER A 416 -6.14 26.74 -7.52
N MET A 417 -7.25 26.01 -7.72
CA MET A 417 -7.45 24.65 -7.18
C MET A 417 -7.61 23.58 -8.27
N ILE A 418 -7.17 23.81 -9.50
CA ILE A 418 -7.42 22.85 -10.61
C ILE A 418 -6.23 21.91 -10.88
N SER A 419 -5.06 22.09 -10.24
CA SER A 419 -3.90 21.22 -10.45
C SER A 419 -3.69 20.11 -9.40
N SER A 420 -4.33 20.18 -8.23
CA SER A 420 -4.10 19.22 -7.14
C SER A 420 -4.80 17.87 -7.36
N ASP A 421 -6.03 17.86 -7.87
CA ASP A 421 -6.86 16.64 -7.99
C ASP A 421 -6.28 15.61 -8.98
N ASN A 422 -5.60 16.10 -10.02
CA ASN A 422 -4.96 15.23 -11.01
C ASN A 422 -3.65 14.60 -10.49
N ASP A 423 -3.01 15.18 -9.48
CA ASP A 423 -1.77 14.63 -8.90
C ASP A 423 -2.05 13.65 -7.75
N GLU A 424 -3.08 13.90 -6.94
CA GLU A 424 -3.54 12.95 -5.91
C GLU A 424 -4.11 11.65 -6.52
N SER A 425 -4.89 11.74 -7.60
CA SER A 425 -5.41 10.56 -8.31
C SER A 425 -4.29 9.71 -8.94
N LYS A 426 -3.27 10.36 -9.54
CA LYS A 426 -2.07 9.66 -10.02
C LYS A 426 -1.31 8.98 -8.87
N LYS A 427 -1.14 9.66 -7.73
CA LYS A 427 -0.51 9.08 -6.53
C LYS A 427 -1.25 7.83 -6.08
N GLN A 428 -2.59 7.88 -6.06
CA GLN A 428 -3.42 6.74 -5.69
C GLN A 428 -3.24 5.53 -6.64
N PHE A 429 -3.18 5.75 -7.95
CA PHE A 429 -2.93 4.66 -8.90
C PHE A 429 -1.55 4.01 -8.71
N LEU A 430 -0.52 4.81 -8.40
CA LEU A 430 0.82 4.31 -8.11
C LEU A 430 0.83 3.45 -6.84
N VAL A 431 0.19 3.93 -5.76
CA VAL A 431 0.07 3.18 -4.50
C VAL A 431 -0.68 1.88 -4.72
N GLN A 432 -1.80 1.91 -5.44
CA GLN A 432 -2.63 0.74 -5.73
C GLN A 432 -1.89 -0.30 -6.57
N ARG A 433 -1.22 0.13 -7.64
CA ARG A 433 -0.42 -0.78 -8.48
C ARG A 433 0.72 -1.40 -7.67
N ARG A 434 1.45 -0.61 -6.89
CA ARG A 434 2.55 -1.10 -6.05
C ARG A 434 2.09 -2.20 -5.08
N GLY A 435 0.93 -2.01 -4.44
CA GLY A 435 0.39 -3.04 -3.56
C GLY A 435 -0.03 -4.30 -4.30
N ALA A 436 -0.62 -4.16 -5.48
CA ALA A 436 -0.99 -5.31 -6.31
C ALA A 436 0.25 -6.08 -6.80
N GLU A 437 1.32 -5.37 -7.15
CA GLU A 437 2.62 -5.96 -7.48
C GLU A 437 3.21 -6.72 -6.29
N PHE A 438 3.21 -6.14 -5.09
CA PHE A 438 3.62 -6.86 -3.87
C PHE A 438 2.79 -8.12 -3.65
N ALA A 439 1.46 -8.04 -3.82
CA ALA A 439 0.58 -9.20 -3.67
C ALA A 439 0.86 -10.29 -4.71
N LEU A 440 0.88 -9.96 -6.00
CA LEU A 440 1.08 -10.91 -7.10
C LEU A 440 2.46 -11.58 -7.04
N THR A 441 3.52 -10.81 -6.77
CA THR A 441 4.87 -11.36 -6.61
C THR A 441 4.99 -12.22 -5.35
N THR A 442 4.33 -11.85 -4.25
CA THR A 442 4.31 -12.66 -3.02
C THR A 442 3.53 -13.95 -3.22
N ILE A 443 2.40 -13.91 -3.92
CA ILE A 443 1.64 -15.10 -4.31
C ILE A 443 2.50 -16.04 -5.16
N ALA A 444 3.20 -15.51 -6.17
CA ALA A 444 4.08 -16.32 -7.02
C ALA A 444 5.17 -17.04 -6.19
N ARG A 445 5.82 -16.34 -5.25
CA ARG A 445 6.81 -16.95 -4.35
C ARG A 445 6.20 -17.95 -3.37
N HIS A 446 5.02 -17.65 -2.83
CA HIS A 446 4.38 -18.43 -1.77
C HIS A 446 3.82 -19.77 -2.24
N PHE A 447 3.35 -19.84 -3.49
CA PHE A 447 2.92 -21.10 -4.10
C PHE A 447 4.05 -21.83 -4.85
N GLY A 448 5.14 -21.13 -5.16
CA GLY A 448 6.34 -21.74 -5.74
C GLY A 448 6.03 -22.53 -7.02
N ALA A 449 6.55 -23.75 -7.11
CA ALA A 449 6.33 -24.65 -8.25
C ALA A 449 4.85 -25.07 -8.43
N ASP A 450 4.04 -25.01 -7.37
CA ASP A 450 2.63 -25.41 -7.41
C ASP A 450 1.68 -24.27 -7.81
N LEU A 451 2.20 -23.10 -8.21
CA LEU A 451 1.39 -21.93 -8.58
C LEU A 451 0.32 -22.27 -9.63
N ASN A 452 0.71 -22.91 -10.74
CA ASN A 452 -0.21 -23.27 -11.83
C ASN A 452 -1.30 -24.24 -11.34
N ARG A 453 -0.92 -25.25 -10.54
CA ARG A 453 -1.86 -26.26 -10.03
C ARG A 453 -2.80 -25.71 -8.96
N SER A 454 -2.28 -24.88 -8.07
CA SER A 454 -3.02 -24.37 -6.91
C SER A 454 -3.91 -23.18 -7.26
N LEU A 455 -3.47 -22.33 -8.20
CA LEU A 455 -4.18 -21.14 -8.64
C LEU A 455 -4.35 -21.13 -10.17
N PRO A 456 -5.06 -22.11 -10.76
CA PRO A 456 -5.19 -22.24 -12.21
C PRO A 456 -5.86 -21.02 -12.85
N TYR A 457 -6.79 -20.37 -12.15
CA TYR A 457 -7.39 -19.11 -12.62
C TYR A 457 -6.36 -18.00 -12.83
N LEU A 458 -5.38 -17.86 -11.93
CA LEU A 458 -4.32 -16.84 -12.08
C LEU A 458 -3.43 -17.18 -13.27
N TRP A 459 -3.05 -18.45 -13.40
CA TRP A 459 -2.24 -18.91 -14.53
C TRP A 459 -2.95 -18.66 -15.87
N GLU A 460 -4.18 -19.15 -16.03
CA GLU A 460 -4.96 -18.99 -17.26
C GLU A 460 -5.26 -17.51 -17.56
N ASN A 461 -5.54 -16.68 -16.55
CA ASN A 461 -5.73 -15.25 -16.76
C ASN A 461 -4.42 -14.54 -17.19
N THR A 462 -3.26 -15.14 -16.93
CA THR A 462 -1.95 -14.55 -17.26
C THR A 462 -1.47 -14.99 -18.65
N VAL A 463 -1.53 -16.29 -18.95
CA VAL A 463 -0.97 -16.84 -20.20
C VAL A 463 -2.03 -17.28 -21.22
N GLY A 464 -3.28 -17.51 -20.80
CA GLY A 464 -4.37 -17.95 -21.67
C GLY A 464 -4.63 -17.01 -22.86
N PRO A 465 -4.73 -15.68 -22.63
CA PRO A 465 -4.92 -14.72 -23.71
C PRO A 465 -3.80 -14.72 -24.77
N LEU A 466 -2.57 -15.10 -24.42
CA LEU A 466 -1.45 -15.22 -25.38
C LEU A 466 -1.71 -16.31 -26.42
N LYS A 467 -2.25 -17.45 -25.96
CA LYS A 467 -2.58 -18.59 -26.83
C LYS A 467 -3.67 -18.23 -27.84
N ALA A 468 -4.59 -17.35 -27.46
CA ALA A 468 -5.70 -16.92 -28.32
C ALA A 468 -5.30 -15.95 -29.45
N VAL A 469 -4.08 -15.41 -29.41
CA VAL A 469 -3.57 -14.44 -30.42
C VAL A 469 -2.95 -15.15 -31.61
N ALA A 470 -2.28 -16.29 -31.39
CA ALA A 470 -1.57 -17.04 -32.42
C ALA A 470 -2.47 -18.07 -33.11
N LYS A 471 -2.34 -18.22 -34.44
CA LYS A 471 -2.85 -19.41 -35.17
C LYS A 471 -1.87 -20.58 -35.01
N GLU A 472 -2.26 -21.77 -35.47
CA GLU A 472 -1.44 -23.01 -35.43
C GLU A 472 -0.01 -22.84 -35.99
N ASN A 473 0.21 -21.88 -36.91
CA ASN A 473 1.52 -21.59 -37.50
C ASN A 473 2.27 -20.39 -36.86
N LEU A 474 1.86 -19.93 -35.67
CA LEU A 474 2.42 -18.74 -34.99
C LEU A 474 2.35 -17.43 -35.79
N CYS A 475 1.51 -17.40 -36.83
CA CYS A 475 1.24 -16.21 -37.62
C CYS A 475 0.11 -15.36 -36.99
N ILE A 476 0.21 -14.04 -37.15
CA ILE A 476 -0.82 -13.11 -36.70
C ILE A 476 -1.73 -12.70 -37.86
N ASP A 477 -3.03 -12.88 -37.67
CA ASP A 477 -4.05 -12.38 -38.59
C ASP A 477 -4.46 -10.97 -38.16
N ARG A 478 -3.88 -9.95 -38.79
CA ARG A 478 -4.08 -8.55 -38.41
C ARG A 478 -5.54 -8.13 -38.47
N GLN A 479 -6.26 -8.56 -39.50
CA GLN A 479 -7.66 -8.20 -39.68
C GLN A 479 -8.51 -8.83 -38.57
N ALA A 480 -8.31 -10.13 -38.32
CA ALA A 480 -9.04 -10.81 -37.25
C ALA A 480 -8.77 -10.19 -35.85
N GLN A 481 -7.54 -9.72 -35.58
CA GLN A 481 -7.25 -9.04 -34.31
C GLN A 481 -7.87 -7.65 -34.23
N LEU A 482 -7.96 -6.92 -35.34
CA LEU A 482 -8.67 -5.64 -35.41
C LEU A 482 -10.18 -5.83 -35.20
N ASP A 483 -10.76 -6.87 -35.79
CA ASP A 483 -12.19 -7.20 -35.68
C ASP A 483 -12.62 -7.56 -34.25
N ARG A 484 -11.70 -8.12 -33.44
CA ARG A 484 -11.94 -8.37 -32.00
C ARG A 484 -12.07 -7.09 -31.16
N GLY A 485 -11.55 -5.96 -31.66
CA GLY A 485 -11.74 -4.64 -31.06
C GLY A 485 -10.86 -4.32 -29.84
N ASP A 486 -11.07 -3.10 -29.32
CA ASP A 486 -10.25 -2.49 -28.27
C ASP A 486 -10.27 -3.24 -26.93
N ALA A 487 -11.42 -3.84 -26.60
CA ALA A 487 -11.61 -4.55 -25.34
C ALA A 487 -10.74 -5.82 -25.27
N ALA A 488 -10.70 -6.61 -26.34
CA ALA A 488 -9.85 -7.79 -26.42
C ALA A 488 -8.36 -7.42 -26.37
N ALA A 489 -7.97 -6.33 -27.05
CA ALA A 489 -6.61 -5.82 -26.98
C ALA A 489 -6.24 -5.35 -25.56
N GLN A 490 -7.16 -4.69 -24.83
CA GLN A 490 -6.92 -4.26 -23.45
C GLN A 490 -6.80 -5.45 -22.49
N GLU A 491 -7.62 -6.50 -22.68
CA GLU A 491 -7.53 -7.74 -21.89
C GLU A 491 -6.15 -8.41 -22.05
N LEU A 492 -5.64 -8.45 -23.28
CA LEU A 492 -4.30 -8.95 -23.57
C LEU A 492 -3.20 -8.08 -22.93
N VAL A 493 -3.31 -6.76 -23.04
CA VAL A 493 -2.40 -5.81 -22.37
C VAL A 493 -2.37 -6.04 -20.85
N ASN A 494 -3.53 -6.21 -20.23
CA ASN A 494 -3.64 -6.46 -18.80
C ASN A 494 -2.99 -7.80 -18.40
N SER A 495 -3.19 -8.83 -19.22
CA SER A 495 -2.60 -10.17 -18.99
C SER A 495 -1.07 -10.14 -19.11
N LEU A 496 -0.54 -9.44 -20.11
CA LEU A 496 0.89 -9.19 -20.26
C LEU A 496 1.46 -8.37 -19.10
N GLN A 497 0.73 -7.38 -18.58
CA GLN A 497 1.16 -6.64 -17.38
C GLN A 497 1.26 -7.55 -16.15
N VAL A 498 0.31 -8.48 -15.95
CA VAL A 498 0.38 -9.45 -14.85
C VAL A 498 1.56 -10.40 -15.03
N LEU A 499 1.80 -10.88 -16.26
CA LEU A 499 2.94 -11.74 -16.60
C LEU A 499 4.28 -11.04 -16.30
N GLU A 500 4.41 -9.79 -16.74
CA GLU A 500 5.61 -8.97 -16.55
C GLU A 500 5.99 -8.79 -15.07
N LEU A 501 5.00 -8.54 -14.20
CA LEU A 501 5.23 -8.41 -12.76
C LEU A 501 5.60 -9.74 -12.10
N MET A 502 4.93 -10.83 -12.48
CA MET A 502 5.05 -12.10 -11.77
C MET A 502 6.23 -12.95 -12.23
N ALA A 503 6.61 -12.90 -13.51
CA ALA A 503 7.58 -13.85 -14.09
C ALA A 503 8.92 -13.88 -13.32
N GLY A 504 9.41 -12.71 -12.88
CA GLY A 504 10.64 -12.61 -12.07
C GLY A 504 10.55 -13.21 -10.66
N ALA A 505 9.34 -13.38 -10.13
CA ALA A 505 9.07 -13.91 -8.80
C ALA A 505 8.62 -15.38 -8.79
N MET A 506 8.35 -15.97 -9.96
CA MET A 506 7.99 -17.39 -10.09
C MET A 506 9.19 -18.31 -9.81
N ALA A 507 8.89 -19.51 -9.31
CA ALA A 507 9.91 -20.53 -9.03
C ALA A 507 10.63 -20.98 -10.31
N ALA A 508 11.88 -21.42 -10.20
CA ALA A 508 12.72 -21.77 -11.34
C ALA A 508 12.14 -22.95 -12.15
N GLU A 509 11.41 -23.83 -11.49
CA GLU A 509 10.72 -25.00 -12.03
C GLU A 509 9.60 -24.64 -13.02
N LEU A 510 9.07 -23.42 -12.93
CA LEU A 510 8.04 -22.92 -13.86
C LEU A 510 8.64 -22.26 -15.12
N ARG A 511 9.96 -22.02 -15.17
CA ARG A 511 10.61 -21.36 -16.31
C ARG A 511 10.42 -22.12 -17.62
N PRO A 512 10.55 -23.46 -17.70
CA PRO A 512 10.28 -24.19 -18.94
C PRO A 512 8.86 -23.93 -19.46
N LEU A 513 7.88 -23.94 -18.56
CA LEU A 513 6.48 -23.69 -18.89
C LEU A 513 6.23 -22.24 -19.35
N LEU A 514 6.96 -21.27 -18.80
CA LEU A 514 6.92 -19.88 -19.31
C LEU A 514 7.54 -19.77 -20.70
N LEU A 515 8.63 -20.49 -20.96
CA LEU A 515 9.32 -20.48 -22.25
C LEU A 515 8.49 -21.11 -23.37
N GLU A 516 7.55 -22.02 -23.07
CA GLU A 516 6.56 -22.50 -24.05
C GLU A 516 5.69 -21.36 -24.63
N HIS A 517 5.56 -20.24 -23.90
CA HIS A 517 4.82 -19.06 -24.34
C HIS A 517 5.69 -18.02 -25.05
N LEU A 518 7.02 -18.21 -25.11
CA LEU A 518 7.92 -17.28 -25.78
C LEU A 518 7.58 -17.07 -27.27
N PRO A 519 7.25 -18.09 -28.07
CA PRO A 519 6.82 -17.88 -29.46
C PRO A 519 5.55 -17.04 -29.58
N HIS A 520 4.61 -17.19 -28.64
CA HIS A 520 3.38 -16.40 -28.60
C HIS A 520 3.67 -14.93 -28.29
N LEU A 521 4.64 -14.65 -27.39
CA LEU A 521 5.12 -13.29 -27.14
C LEU A 521 5.74 -12.67 -28.40
N PHE A 522 6.50 -13.44 -29.18
CA PHE A 522 7.04 -12.98 -30.46
C PHE A 522 5.94 -12.69 -31.48
N THR A 523 4.86 -13.49 -31.53
CA THR A 523 3.67 -13.16 -32.32
C THR A 523 3.03 -11.84 -31.87
N CYS A 524 2.97 -11.58 -30.56
CA CYS A 524 2.46 -10.32 -30.00
C CYS A 524 3.32 -9.09 -30.34
N LEU A 525 4.62 -9.24 -30.63
CA LEU A 525 5.46 -8.14 -31.12
C LEU A 525 5.01 -7.62 -32.50
N GLN A 526 4.27 -8.43 -33.25
CA GLN A 526 3.70 -8.06 -34.56
C GLN A 526 2.24 -7.61 -34.47
N HIS A 527 1.70 -7.43 -33.26
CA HIS A 527 0.29 -7.12 -33.05
C HIS A 527 -0.09 -5.73 -33.59
N PRO A 528 -1.26 -5.57 -34.24
CA PRO A 528 -1.65 -4.28 -34.81
C PRO A 528 -1.79 -3.16 -33.77
N TYR A 529 -2.00 -3.48 -32.50
CA TYR A 529 -2.08 -2.49 -31.42
C TYR A 529 -0.71 -2.21 -30.81
N THR A 530 -0.33 -0.94 -30.75
CA THR A 530 0.94 -0.47 -30.17
C THR A 530 1.08 -0.83 -28.69
N ALA A 531 -0.01 -0.74 -27.91
CA ALA A 531 0.00 -1.11 -26.49
C ALA A 531 0.35 -2.59 -26.26
N VAL A 532 -0.13 -3.50 -27.12
CA VAL A 532 0.17 -4.93 -27.01
C VAL A 532 1.64 -5.20 -27.33
N ARG A 533 2.17 -4.59 -28.40
CA ARG A 533 3.59 -4.73 -28.78
C ARG A 533 4.52 -4.26 -27.67
N HIS A 534 4.22 -3.11 -27.08
CA HIS A 534 4.97 -2.56 -25.95
C HIS A 534 4.98 -3.53 -24.76
N MET A 535 3.82 -4.07 -24.37
CA MET A 535 3.75 -4.98 -23.23
C MET A 535 4.40 -6.35 -23.52
N ALA A 536 4.31 -6.84 -24.75
CA ALA A 536 5.00 -8.05 -25.18
C ALA A 536 6.52 -7.87 -25.15
N ALA A 537 7.04 -6.73 -25.64
CA ALA A 537 8.45 -6.37 -25.57
C ALA A 537 8.98 -6.36 -24.13
N ARG A 538 8.21 -5.78 -23.18
CA ARG A 538 8.57 -5.82 -21.75
C ARG A 538 8.57 -7.24 -21.17
N CYS A 539 7.60 -8.08 -21.54
CA CYS A 539 7.58 -9.48 -21.12
C CYS A 539 8.81 -10.25 -21.63
N VAL A 540 9.18 -10.06 -22.90
CA VAL A 540 10.42 -10.64 -23.46
C VAL A 540 11.65 -10.14 -22.69
N GLY A 541 11.70 -8.86 -22.33
CA GLY A 541 12.76 -8.28 -21.49
C GLY A 541 12.83 -8.87 -20.07
N VAL A 542 11.70 -9.27 -19.47
CA VAL A 542 11.72 -10.00 -18.20
C VAL A 542 12.19 -11.43 -18.39
N LEU A 543 11.73 -12.12 -19.44
CA LEU A 543 12.18 -13.48 -19.76
C LEU A 543 13.67 -13.54 -20.07
N SER A 544 14.23 -12.53 -20.75
CA SER A 544 15.67 -12.47 -21.03
C SER A 544 16.52 -12.30 -19.77
N LYS A 545 15.97 -11.74 -18.68
CA LYS A 545 16.66 -11.63 -17.38
C LYS A 545 16.63 -12.93 -16.57
N ILE A 546 15.57 -13.73 -16.70
CA ILE A 546 15.41 -14.98 -15.93
C ILE A 546 15.84 -16.25 -16.68
N ALA A 547 15.85 -16.23 -18.01
CA ALA A 547 16.20 -17.35 -18.89
C ALA A 547 16.94 -16.80 -20.12
N THR A 548 18.12 -16.21 -19.87
CA THR A 548 18.87 -15.42 -20.85
C THR A 548 19.26 -16.22 -22.08
N LEU A 549 19.82 -17.43 -21.90
CA LEU A 549 20.33 -18.22 -23.02
C LEU A 549 19.19 -18.64 -23.96
N GLU A 550 18.12 -19.19 -23.39
CA GLU A 550 16.96 -19.69 -24.12
C GLU A 550 16.22 -18.56 -24.83
N THR A 551 15.99 -17.45 -24.12
CA THR A 551 15.26 -16.30 -24.66
C THR A 551 16.06 -15.61 -25.77
N MET A 552 17.36 -15.38 -25.57
CA MET A 552 18.19 -14.68 -26.55
C MET A 552 18.45 -15.52 -27.80
N ASN A 553 18.68 -16.83 -27.66
CA ASN A 553 18.83 -17.70 -28.84
C ASN A 553 17.57 -17.65 -29.71
N SER A 554 16.39 -17.83 -29.09
CA SER A 554 15.12 -17.78 -29.83
C SER A 554 14.84 -16.39 -30.43
N PHE A 555 15.19 -15.31 -29.72
CA PHE A 555 15.05 -13.93 -30.20
C PHE A 555 15.92 -13.64 -31.43
N LEU A 556 17.19 -14.07 -31.40
CA LEU A 556 18.13 -13.88 -32.50
C LEU A 556 17.67 -14.62 -33.76
N GLU A 557 17.14 -15.83 -33.60
CA GLU A 557 16.60 -16.62 -34.71
C GLU A 557 15.29 -16.03 -35.27
N SER A 558 14.35 -15.67 -34.38
CA SER A 558 12.96 -15.42 -34.76
C SER A 558 12.60 -13.95 -34.96
N VAL A 559 13.29 -13.02 -34.29
CA VAL A 559 12.88 -11.60 -34.22
C VAL A 559 13.93 -10.67 -34.82
N LEU A 560 15.22 -10.94 -34.68
CA LEU A 560 16.28 -10.01 -35.09
C LEU A 560 16.18 -9.60 -36.58
N HIS A 561 15.86 -10.55 -37.45
CA HIS A 561 15.74 -10.30 -38.88
C HIS A 561 14.60 -9.33 -39.23
N TRP A 562 13.62 -9.12 -38.34
CA TRP A 562 12.53 -8.15 -38.55
C TRP A 562 12.98 -6.70 -38.54
N LEU A 563 14.15 -6.38 -37.98
CA LEU A 563 14.73 -5.04 -38.09
C LEU A 563 14.97 -4.65 -39.56
N ALA A 564 15.21 -5.63 -40.43
CA ALA A 564 15.38 -5.46 -41.87
C ALA A 564 14.09 -5.60 -42.68
N ALA A 565 12.91 -5.76 -42.04
CA ALA A 565 11.62 -5.91 -42.73
C ALA A 565 11.08 -4.56 -43.23
N ILE A 566 11.62 -4.07 -44.34
CA ILE A 566 11.29 -2.75 -44.93
C ILE A 566 9.81 -2.64 -45.32
N ASP A 567 9.17 -3.77 -45.62
CA ASP A 567 7.78 -3.90 -46.04
C ASP A 567 6.78 -3.91 -44.86
N ASP A 568 7.26 -3.98 -43.62
CA ASP A 568 6.40 -4.17 -42.46
C ASP A 568 6.88 -3.38 -41.23
N CYS A 569 6.47 -2.11 -41.17
CA CYS A 569 6.81 -1.22 -40.06
C CYS A 569 6.39 -1.78 -38.68
N THR A 570 5.30 -2.55 -38.59
CA THR A 570 4.83 -3.11 -37.33
C THR A 570 5.84 -4.12 -36.76
N LYS A 571 6.43 -4.96 -37.63
CA LYS A 571 7.51 -5.89 -37.27
C LYS A 571 8.76 -5.14 -36.82
N GLN A 572 9.16 -4.10 -37.54
CA GLN A 572 10.32 -3.29 -37.19
C GLN A 572 10.16 -2.61 -35.83
N GLU A 573 9.02 -1.94 -35.62
CA GLU A 573 8.68 -1.24 -34.37
C GLU A 573 8.62 -2.20 -33.17
N GLY A 574 8.02 -3.39 -33.33
CA GLY A 574 7.97 -4.40 -32.27
C GLY A 574 9.35 -5.00 -31.96
N ALA A 575 10.14 -5.31 -33.00
CA ALA A 575 11.48 -5.87 -32.84
C ALA A 575 12.46 -4.89 -32.18
N ILE A 576 12.45 -3.62 -32.59
CA ILE A 576 13.34 -2.61 -31.99
C ILE A 576 12.94 -2.29 -30.56
N GLU A 577 11.64 -2.27 -30.23
CA GLU A 577 11.19 -2.07 -28.86
C GLU A 577 11.55 -3.26 -27.96
N ALA A 578 11.39 -4.49 -28.46
CA ALA A 578 11.83 -5.69 -27.75
C ALA A 578 13.35 -5.71 -27.55
N LEU A 579 14.13 -5.35 -28.58
CA LEU A 579 15.58 -5.23 -28.47
C LEU A 579 15.97 -4.25 -27.35
N ALA A 580 15.33 -3.08 -27.30
CA ALA A 580 15.54 -2.10 -26.25
C ALA A 580 15.15 -2.60 -24.83
N CYS A 581 14.26 -3.59 -24.72
CA CYS A 581 13.88 -4.17 -23.42
C CYS A 581 14.81 -5.30 -22.97
N VAL A 582 15.47 -6.00 -23.89
CA VAL A 582 16.40 -7.11 -23.57
C VAL A 582 17.83 -6.65 -23.35
N MET A 583 18.22 -5.50 -23.91
CA MET A 583 19.47 -4.79 -23.60
C MET A 583 19.40 -4.12 -22.23
#